data_AF-M2W6I0-F1
#
_entry.id   AF-M2W6I0-F1
#
_cell.length_a   1.000
_cell.length_b   1.000
_cell.length_c   1.000
_cell.angle_alpha   90.00
_cell.angle_beta   90.00
_cell.angle_gamma   90.00
#
_symmetry.space_group_name_H-M   'P 1'
#
loop_
_entity.id
_entity.type
_entity.pdbx_description
1 polymer ?
#
loop_
_entity_poly.entity_id
_entity_poly.type
_entity_poly.pdbx_seq_one_letter_code
_entity_poly.pdbx_strand_id
1 'polypeptide(L)'
;MKHSGSSPFMSETCVVCMDLAADVELRPCSHAVICRKCISLLDDEKCPVCRSKVDKIRIRGFSDVYSLHGMRSHPLNCEETLEKQAESLQVAQEKDSFPFELNSTCKKSSSKEKFLEIANETYIFSLEAVLERRRFHEEFIRKHTYQVILTGSKDVSFHSFASSLRELFPVKHEPTFLYDSFQWIQQSLDYCLDAGIRSAKDEETLKNLLTLEKLIDTYSSAESFLPNVEVGGFPVHLEDLSIWELLYNLRCQTNNGFDVLVLCCDALSKRSFEELLSLDELLRKRYAPHATRIWAVLGYDDVQIAHSSNGVPREVIESELVRIPAKQRPSDLFFLRENALFKFWHRELMSQVIHHAQKHRQLVMVDNTEDIKKQGLCSCM
;
A
#
# COMPACT_ATOMS: atom_id res chain seq x y z
N MET A 1 31.25 -27.76 -17.21
CA MET A 1 30.18 -28.72 -16.87
C MET A 1 28.98 -28.42 -17.76
N LYS A 2 28.56 -29.35 -18.62
CA LYS A 2 27.39 -29.17 -19.48
C LYS A 2 26.15 -29.45 -18.62
N HIS A 3 25.33 -28.44 -18.36
CA HIS A 3 24.04 -28.63 -17.69
C HIS A 3 23.20 -29.59 -18.54
N SER A 4 22.98 -30.81 -18.03
CA SER A 4 21.96 -31.72 -18.53
C SER A 4 20.63 -30.98 -18.51
N GLY A 5 20.04 -30.75 -19.68
CA GLY A 5 18.84 -29.93 -19.83
C GLY A 5 17.70 -30.45 -18.97
N SER A 6 17.45 -29.79 -17.84
CA SER A 6 16.19 -29.93 -17.13
C SER A 6 15.10 -29.52 -18.10
N SER A 7 14.16 -30.43 -18.38
CA SER A 7 12.99 -30.12 -19.19
C SER A 7 12.33 -28.85 -18.66
N PRO A 8 11.90 -27.91 -19.53
CA PRO A 8 11.25 -26.69 -19.08
C PRO A 8 9.97 -27.06 -18.35
N PHE A 9 9.98 -26.92 -17.01
CA PHE A 9 8.76 -27.05 -16.23
C PHE A 9 7.86 -25.84 -16.52
N MET A 10 6.65 -26.12 -16.98
CA MET A 10 5.63 -25.13 -17.30
C MET A 10 4.42 -25.40 -16.44
N SER A 11 3.97 -24.38 -15.72
CA SER A 11 2.70 -24.41 -14.99
C SER A 11 1.67 -23.58 -15.75
N GLU A 12 0.40 -23.94 -15.68
CA GLU A 12 -0.69 -23.11 -16.21
C GLU A 12 -0.99 -21.95 -15.24
N THR A 13 -0.83 -22.18 -13.95
CA THR A 13 -1.08 -21.22 -12.87
C THR A 13 0.22 -20.78 -12.18
N CYS A 14 0.23 -19.54 -11.68
CA CYS A 14 1.35 -18.96 -10.95
C CYS A 14 1.61 -19.74 -9.66
N VAL A 15 2.84 -20.21 -9.46
CA VAL A 15 3.19 -20.98 -8.25
C VAL A 15 3.27 -20.13 -6.98
N VAL A 16 3.27 -18.79 -7.12
CA VAL A 16 3.35 -17.85 -5.99
C VAL A 16 1.97 -17.52 -5.46
N CYS A 17 1.08 -16.97 -6.28
CA CYS A 17 -0.29 -16.65 -5.84
C CYS A 17 -1.29 -17.79 -6.02
N MET A 18 -0.99 -18.80 -6.85
CA MET A 18 -1.92 -19.88 -7.23
C MET A 18 -3.21 -19.44 -7.94
N ASP A 19 -3.36 -18.14 -8.21
CA ASP A 19 -4.59 -17.56 -8.76
C ASP A 19 -4.47 -17.21 -10.26
N LEU A 20 -3.40 -16.51 -10.63
CA LEU A 20 -3.22 -15.94 -11.97
C LEU A 20 -2.45 -16.89 -12.90
N ALA A 21 -2.59 -16.72 -14.22
CA ALA A 21 -1.87 -17.51 -15.21
C ALA A 21 -0.35 -17.30 -15.11
N ALA A 22 0.44 -18.38 -15.25
CA ALA A 22 1.90 -18.33 -15.27
C ALA A 22 2.45 -17.96 -16.66
N ASP A 23 2.34 -16.69 -17.01
CA ASP A 23 2.67 -16.16 -18.32
C ASP A 23 4.07 -15.54 -18.45
N VAL A 24 4.88 -15.62 -17.39
CA VAL A 24 6.28 -15.16 -17.37
C VAL A 24 7.23 -16.35 -17.37
N GLU A 25 8.08 -16.43 -18.39
CA GLU A 25 9.16 -17.40 -18.54
C GLU A 25 10.50 -16.83 -18.05
N LEU A 26 11.17 -17.53 -17.14
CA LEU A 26 12.41 -17.11 -16.49
C LEU A 26 13.64 -17.69 -17.20
N ARG A 27 14.60 -16.85 -17.61
CA ARG A 27 15.84 -17.26 -18.30
C ARG A 27 17.04 -17.16 -17.37
N PRO A 28 17.97 -18.14 -17.40
CA PRO A 28 18.15 -19.15 -18.46
C PRO A 28 17.38 -20.46 -18.26
N CYS A 29 16.81 -20.72 -17.06
CA CYS A 29 16.20 -22.02 -16.74
C CYS A 29 14.94 -22.38 -17.56
N SER A 30 14.33 -21.41 -18.24
CA SER A 30 13.13 -21.53 -19.09
C SER A 30 11.87 -22.01 -18.34
N HIS A 31 11.82 -21.86 -17.02
CA HIS A 31 10.62 -22.13 -16.22
C HIS A 31 9.58 -21.04 -16.44
N ALA A 32 8.36 -21.42 -16.82
CA ALA A 32 7.21 -20.53 -16.94
C ALA A 32 6.21 -20.86 -15.84
N VAL A 33 6.38 -20.20 -14.69
CA VAL A 33 5.74 -20.60 -13.42
C VAL A 33 5.21 -19.44 -12.60
N ILE A 34 5.38 -18.21 -13.07
CA ILE A 34 5.01 -17.00 -12.33
C ILE A 34 4.20 -16.06 -13.22
N CYS A 35 3.26 -15.33 -12.63
CA CYS A 35 2.48 -14.32 -13.32
C CYS A 35 3.17 -12.95 -13.33
N ARG A 36 2.66 -12.02 -14.15
CA ARG A 36 3.15 -10.63 -14.23
C ARG A 36 3.02 -9.81 -12.95
N LYS A 37 2.13 -10.19 -12.03
CA LYS A 37 2.01 -9.54 -10.71
C LYS A 37 3.08 -10.05 -9.75
N CYS A 38 3.26 -11.37 -9.65
CA CYS A 38 4.19 -11.94 -8.68
C CYS A 38 5.66 -11.83 -9.10
N ILE A 39 5.98 -11.61 -10.38
CA ILE A 39 7.38 -11.42 -10.80
C ILE A 39 8.02 -10.21 -10.17
N SER A 40 7.26 -9.12 -9.95
CA SER A 40 7.77 -7.96 -9.22
C SER A 40 7.99 -8.29 -7.75
N LEU A 41 7.21 -9.18 -7.14
CA LEU A 41 7.33 -9.55 -5.72
C LEU A 41 8.53 -10.45 -5.39
N LEU A 42 9.39 -10.82 -6.34
CA LEU A 42 10.58 -11.61 -6.04
C LEU A 42 11.61 -10.78 -5.25
N ASP A 43 12.08 -11.30 -4.12
CA ASP A 43 13.11 -10.65 -3.31
C ASP A 43 14.51 -10.79 -3.90
N ASP A 44 14.75 -11.86 -4.66
CA ASP A 44 16.04 -12.15 -5.30
C ASP A 44 15.91 -12.52 -6.79
N GLU A 45 17.01 -12.43 -7.50
CA GLU A 45 17.11 -12.80 -8.92
C GLU A 45 17.17 -14.33 -9.10
N LYS A 46 16.34 -15.11 -8.40
CA LYS A 46 16.34 -16.56 -8.50
C LYS A 46 14.98 -17.12 -8.89
N CYS A 47 15.01 -18.21 -9.65
CA CYS A 47 13.82 -18.94 -10.01
C CYS A 47 13.23 -19.64 -8.77
N PRO A 48 11.93 -19.49 -8.46
CA PRO A 48 11.32 -20.10 -7.28
C PRO A 48 11.32 -21.64 -7.32
N VAL A 49 11.41 -22.24 -8.52
CA VAL A 49 11.39 -23.69 -8.71
C VAL A 49 12.78 -24.31 -8.61
N CYS A 50 13.73 -23.83 -9.41
CA CYS A 50 15.06 -24.45 -9.50
C CYS A 50 16.17 -23.65 -8.81
N ARG A 51 15.85 -22.47 -8.26
CA ARG A 51 16.79 -21.53 -7.61
C ARG A 51 17.96 -21.08 -8.47
N SER A 52 17.93 -21.35 -9.78
CA SER A 52 18.92 -20.80 -10.72
C SER A 52 18.77 -19.29 -10.81
N LYS A 53 19.89 -18.58 -10.96
CA LYS A 53 19.89 -17.13 -11.19
C LYS A 53 19.07 -16.81 -12.45
N VAL A 54 18.22 -15.80 -12.38
CA VAL A 54 17.37 -15.32 -13.47
C VAL A 54 17.91 -13.98 -13.96
N ASP A 55 18.37 -13.96 -15.20
CA ASP A 55 18.91 -12.74 -15.81
C ASP A 55 17.82 -11.98 -16.57
N LYS A 56 16.95 -12.73 -17.26
CA LYS A 56 15.92 -12.18 -18.15
C LYS A 56 14.58 -12.86 -17.93
N ILE A 57 13.52 -12.12 -18.20
CA ILE A 57 12.16 -12.64 -18.24
C ILE A 57 11.60 -12.48 -19.64
N ARG A 58 10.80 -13.44 -20.09
CA ARG A 58 10.05 -13.39 -21.33
C ARG A 58 8.57 -13.46 -21.01
N ILE A 59 7.81 -12.45 -21.43
CA ILE A 59 6.36 -12.40 -21.23
C ILE A 59 5.67 -13.01 -22.45
N ARG A 60 4.78 -13.98 -22.22
CA ARG A 60 4.05 -14.69 -23.28
C ARG A 60 2.68 -14.04 -23.49
N GLY A 61 2.32 -13.84 -24.76
CA GLY A 61 0.96 -13.56 -25.24
C GLY A 61 0.28 -12.35 -24.58
N PHE A 62 0.29 -11.21 -25.25
CA PHE A 62 -0.65 -10.13 -24.93
C PHE A 62 -1.97 -10.41 -25.66
N SER A 63 -2.70 -11.41 -25.18
CA SER A 63 -4.12 -11.54 -25.52
C SER A 63 -4.85 -10.52 -24.65
N ASP A 64 -5.55 -9.56 -25.25
CA ASP A 64 -6.22 -8.37 -24.65
C ASP A 64 -7.25 -8.65 -23.52
N VAL A 65 -7.13 -9.75 -22.78
CA VAL A 65 -8.12 -10.23 -21.80
C VAL A 65 -7.93 -9.60 -20.42
N TYR A 66 -6.78 -8.95 -20.14
CA TYR A 66 -6.63 -8.15 -18.93
C TYR A 66 -6.98 -6.70 -19.22
N SER A 67 -8.29 -6.41 -19.26
CA SER A 67 -8.76 -5.08 -18.90
C SER A 67 -8.25 -4.80 -17.48
N LEU A 68 -7.16 -4.05 -17.35
CA LEU A 68 -6.61 -3.56 -16.08
C LEU A 68 -7.66 -2.83 -15.21
N HIS A 69 -8.84 -2.53 -15.77
CA HIS A 69 -10.01 -2.01 -15.07
C HIS A 69 -10.76 -3.03 -14.19
N GLY A 70 -10.43 -4.33 -14.27
CA GLY A 70 -11.03 -5.37 -13.41
C GLY A 70 -10.39 -5.51 -12.03
N MET A 71 -9.27 -4.84 -11.75
CA MET A 71 -8.52 -4.97 -10.48
C MET A 71 -8.75 -3.83 -9.47
N ARG A 72 -9.74 -2.95 -9.68
CA ARG A 72 -10.03 -1.85 -8.73
C ARG A 72 -11.50 -1.69 -8.36
N SER A 73 -12.22 -2.78 -8.19
CA SER A 73 -13.37 -2.80 -7.29
C SER A 73 -13.10 -3.82 -6.20
N HIS A 74 -12.35 -3.42 -5.19
CA HIS A 74 -12.60 -3.97 -3.86
C HIS A 74 -13.97 -3.43 -3.42
N PRO A 75 -15.04 -4.23 -3.34
CA PRO A 75 -16.11 -3.87 -2.44
C PRO A 75 -15.50 -3.93 -1.04
N LEU A 76 -15.37 -2.77 -0.39
CA LEU A 76 -15.36 -2.74 1.07
C LEU A 76 -16.74 -3.26 1.49
N ASN A 77 -16.85 -4.58 1.67
CA ASN A 77 -18.05 -5.22 2.19
C ASN A 77 -18.26 -4.78 3.63
N CYS A 78 -19.25 -3.92 3.85
CA CYS A 78 -20.09 -3.96 5.04
C CYS A 78 -21.46 -4.48 4.60
N GLU A 79 -21.60 -5.79 4.48
CA GLU A 79 -22.91 -6.44 4.47
C GLU A 79 -22.96 -7.43 5.63
N GLU A 80 -23.60 -7.01 6.73
CA GLU A 80 -24.47 -7.89 7.48
C GLU A 80 -25.54 -7.06 8.20
N THR A 81 -26.76 -7.57 8.16
CA THR A 81 -28.00 -7.14 8.86
C THR A 81 -28.85 -6.03 8.23
N LEU A 82 -29.87 -6.41 7.43
CA LEU A 82 -31.24 -6.60 7.97
C LEU A 82 -32.23 -6.99 6.86
N GLU A 83 -32.62 -8.27 6.86
CA GLU A 83 -33.95 -8.69 6.48
C GLU A 83 -34.97 -7.97 7.39
N LYS A 84 -35.81 -7.11 6.81
CA LYS A 84 -37.22 -6.85 7.17
C LYS A 84 -37.69 -5.57 6.48
N GLN A 85 -38.43 -5.73 5.39
CA GLN A 85 -39.76 -5.13 5.18
C GLN A 85 -40.22 -5.46 3.76
N ALA A 86 -40.81 -6.65 3.65
CA ALA A 86 -41.89 -6.86 2.70
C ALA A 86 -43.16 -6.16 3.25
N GLU A 87 -44.07 -5.85 2.32
CA GLU A 87 -45.37 -5.18 2.49
C GLU A 87 -45.35 -3.66 2.34
N SER A 88 -45.64 -3.18 1.12
CA SER A 88 -46.78 -2.28 0.86
C SER A 88 -46.82 -1.84 -0.61
N LEU A 89 -48.01 -1.95 -1.21
CA LEU A 89 -48.53 -1.23 -2.39
C LEU A 89 -48.27 -1.82 -3.79
N GLN A 90 -49.22 -2.67 -4.18
CA GLN A 90 -49.78 -2.63 -5.54
C GLN A 90 -50.67 -1.38 -5.68
N VAL A 91 -50.67 -0.74 -6.87
CA VAL A 91 -51.87 -0.38 -7.68
C VAL A 91 -51.47 0.52 -8.87
N ALA A 92 -52.07 0.19 -10.04
CA ALA A 92 -52.25 0.93 -11.31
C ALA A 92 -50.99 1.16 -12.20
N GLN A 93 -50.81 0.46 -13.32
CA GLN A 93 -51.47 0.59 -14.64
C GLN A 93 -51.49 2.01 -15.22
N GLU A 94 -50.68 2.24 -16.26
CA GLU A 94 -51.03 2.83 -17.58
C GLU A 94 -49.76 2.79 -18.49
N LYS A 95 -49.79 2.02 -19.58
CA LYS A 95 -49.91 2.49 -20.98
C LYS A 95 -48.88 3.57 -21.37
N ASP A 96 -47.90 3.19 -22.18
CA ASP A 96 -47.82 3.71 -23.55
C ASP A 96 -46.75 3.00 -24.38
N SER A 97 -47.18 2.63 -25.58
CA SER A 97 -46.44 1.99 -26.66
C SER A 97 -45.78 3.04 -27.56
N PHE A 98 -44.46 2.93 -27.77
CA PHE A 98 -43.76 3.58 -28.88
C PHE A 98 -42.84 2.58 -29.59
N PRO A 99 -42.92 2.42 -30.92
CA PRO A 99 -41.93 1.70 -31.69
C PRO A 99 -40.86 2.70 -32.16
N PHE A 100 -39.60 2.48 -31.77
CA PHE A 100 -38.47 3.22 -32.36
C PHE A 100 -37.56 2.22 -33.06
N GLU A 101 -37.74 2.10 -34.38
CA GLU A 101 -36.80 1.40 -35.26
C GLU A 101 -35.56 2.28 -35.47
N LEU A 102 -34.45 1.91 -34.82
CA LEU A 102 -33.12 2.45 -35.10
C LEU A 102 -32.36 1.49 -36.02
N ASN A 103 -32.55 1.67 -37.32
CA ASN A 103 -31.63 1.18 -38.33
C ASN A 103 -30.35 2.01 -38.30
N SER A 104 -29.35 1.57 -37.53
CA SER A 104 -27.98 2.09 -37.62
C SER A 104 -27.06 1.00 -38.19
N THR A 105 -26.82 1.06 -39.49
CA THR A 105 -25.77 0.29 -40.17
C THR A 105 -24.41 0.90 -39.83
N CYS A 106 -23.87 0.49 -38.68
CA CYS A 106 -22.51 0.80 -38.27
C CYS A 106 -21.52 0.08 -39.20
N LYS A 107 -20.85 0.85 -40.07
CA LYS A 107 -19.75 0.39 -40.92
C LYS A 107 -18.59 -0.11 -40.05
N LYS A 108 -18.56 -1.42 -39.79
CA LYS A 108 -17.41 -2.14 -39.24
C LYS A 108 -16.32 -2.22 -40.31
N SER A 109 -15.36 -1.31 -40.31
CA SER A 109 -14.20 -1.40 -41.22
C SER A 109 -12.88 -1.07 -40.53
N SER A 110 -11.98 -2.06 -40.55
CA SER A 110 -10.50 -1.97 -40.54
C SER A 110 -9.70 -1.76 -39.25
N SER A 111 -10.29 -1.48 -38.08
CA SER A 111 -9.49 -1.34 -36.83
C SER A 111 -9.14 -2.66 -36.12
N LYS A 112 -9.82 -3.78 -36.44
CA LYS A 112 -9.59 -5.08 -35.79
C LYS A 112 -8.36 -5.84 -36.32
N GLU A 113 -7.92 -5.60 -37.55
CA GLU A 113 -6.78 -6.34 -38.13
C GLU A 113 -5.43 -5.89 -37.56
N LYS A 114 -5.26 -4.61 -37.18
CA LYS A 114 -4.01 -4.14 -36.55
C LYS A 114 -3.83 -4.58 -35.10
N PHE A 115 -4.91 -4.93 -34.38
CA PHE A 115 -4.82 -5.42 -33.00
C PHE A 115 -4.35 -6.88 -32.92
N LEU A 116 -4.63 -7.69 -33.94
CA LEU A 116 -4.26 -9.12 -33.95
C LEU A 116 -2.77 -9.37 -34.22
N GLU A 117 -2.03 -8.43 -34.83
CA GLU A 117 -0.58 -8.58 -35.06
C GLU A 117 0.26 -8.41 -33.79
N ILE A 118 -0.21 -7.67 -32.78
CA ILE A 118 0.50 -7.46 -31.51
C ILE A 118 0.45 -8.73 -30.62
N ALA A 119 -0.54 -9.61 -30.83
CA ALA A 119 -0.77 -10.78 -29.98
C ALA A 119 0.37 -11.82 -29.96
N ASN A 120 1.30 -11.74 -30.93
CA ASN A 120 2.45 -12.65 -31.03
C ASN A 120 3.78 -12.01 -30.63
N GLU A 121 3.80 -10.74 -30.23
CA GLU A 121 5.03 -10.10 -29.78
C GLU A 121 5.46 -10.70 -28.43
N THR A 122 6.67 -11.25 -28.39
CA THR A 122 7.26 -11.71 -27.14
C THR A 122 8.26 -10.68 -26.64
N TYR A 123 7.93 -10.05 -25.50
CA TYR A 123 8.78 -9.07 -24.87
C TYR A 123 9.79 -9.75 -23.95
N ILE A 124 11.04 -9.28 -23.97
CA ILE A 124 12.13 -9.77 -23.13
C ILE A 124 12.68 -8.61 -22.33
N PHE A 125 12.70 -8.75 -21.01
CA PHE A 125 13.21 -7.74 -20.08
C PHE A 125 14.29 -8.33 -19.18
N SER A 126 15.19 -7.48 -18.68
CA SER A 126 16.07 -7.86 -17.57
C SER A 126 15.25 -7.98 -16.29
N LEU A 127 15.45 -9.03 -15.49
CA LEU A 127 14.79 -9.12 -14.18
C LEU A 127 15.29 -8.01 -13.23
N GLU A 128 16.57 -7.66 -13.31
CA GLU A 128 17.17 -6.58 -12.53
C GLU A 128 16.43 -5.26 -12.77
N ALA A 129 16.13 -4.93 -14.03
CA ALA A 129 15.39 -3.71 -14.38
C ALA A 129 13.95 -3.70 -13.80
N VAL A 130 13.29 -4.86 -13.72
CA VAL A 130 11.97 -5.00 -13.09
C VAL A 130 12.07 -4.71 -11.59
N LEU A 131 13.04 -5.33 -10.93
CA LEU A 131 13.22 -5.19 -9.49
C LEU A 131 13.70 -3.78 -9.11
N GLU A 132 14.56 -3.17 -9.92
CA GLU A 132 14.97 -1.77 -9.75
C GLU A 132 13.77 -0.83 -9.91
N ARG A 133 12.93 -1.04 -10.93
CA ARG A 133 11.72 -0.24 -11.13
C ARG A 133 10.74 -0.37 -9.96
N ARG A 134 10.54 -1.60 -9.49
CA ARG A 134 9.73 -1.89 -8.30
C ARG A 134 10.24 -1.13 -7.08
N ARG A 135 11.54 -1.26 -6.76
CA ARG A 135 12.17 -0.57 -5.62
C ARG A 135 12.04 0.94 -5.74
N PHE A 136 12.19 1.47 -6.95
CA PHE A 136 11.96 2.90 -7.22
C PHE A 136 10.52 3.30 -6.90
N HIS A 137 9.51 2.53 -7.31
CA HIS A 137 8.11 2.81 -7.00
C HIS A 137 7.80 2.71 -5.51
N GLU A 138 8.27 1.65 -4.84
CA GLU A 138 8.16 1.49 -3.39
C GLU A 138 8.78 2.69 -2.67
N GLU A 139 10.00 3.08 -3.05
CA GLU A 139 10.68 4.23 -2.46
C GLU A 139 9.96 5.54 -2.75
N PHE A 140 9.45 5.73 -3.96
CA PHE A 140 8.69 6.91 -4.35
C PHE A 140 7.42 7.04 -3.51
N ILE A 141 6.60 5.98 -3.43
CA ILE A 141 5.37 5.98 -2.63
C ILE A 141 5.72 6.20 -1.16
N ARG A 142 6.71 5.47 -0.63
CA ARG A 142 7.17 5.64 0.74
C ARG A 142 7.63 7.07 1.01
N LYS A 143 8.31 7.73 0.06
CA LYS A 143 8.74 9.14 0.17
C LYS A 143 7.57 10.12 0.21
N HIS A 144 6.42 9.78 -0.35
CA HIS A 144 5.25 10.67 -0.42
C HIS A 144 4.14 10.31 0.57
N THR A 145 4.23 9.17 1.26
CA THR A 145 3.24 8.72 2.24
C THR A 145 3.87 8.63 3.63
N TYR A 146 3.24 9.23 4.64
CA TYR A 146 3.65 9.03 6.02
C TYR A 146 3.33 7.61 6.48
N GLN A 147 4.30 6.94 7.08
CA GLN A 147 4.17 5.56 7.55
C GLN A 147 3.91 5.55 9.06
N VAL A 148 2.71 5.15 9.47
CA VAL A 148 2.27 5.14 10.86
C VAL A 148 1.94 3.73 11.28
N ILE A 149 2.59 3.24 12.34
CA ILE A 149 2.33 1.92 12.89
C ILE A 149 1.53 2.06 14.19
N LEU A 150 0.44 1.31 14.30
CA LEU A 150 -0.32 1.08 15.52
C LEU A 150 0.07 -0.29 16.10
N THR A 151 0.41 -0.34 17.38
CA THR A 151 0.72 -1.61 18.05
C THR A 151 0.40 -1.55 19.53
N GLY A 152 0.35 -2.70 20.19
CA GLY A 152 0.23 -2.77 21.64
C GLY A 152 -0.16 -4.16 22.15
N SER A 153 -0.67 -4.20 23.38
CA SER A 153 -1.12 -5.43 24.04
C SER A 153 -2.31 -6.10 23.36
N LYS A 154 -2.36 -7.43 23.42
CA LYS A 154 -3.47 -8.25 22.89
C LYS A 154 -4.85 -7.93 23.48
N ASP A 155 -4.90 -7.29 24.64
CA ASP A 155 -6.15 -6.87 25.28
C ASP A 155 -6.85 -5.72 24.54
N VAL A 156 -6.14 -5.05 23.64
CA VAL A 156 -6.67 -3.98 22.79
C VAL A 156 -7.14 -4.54 21.44
N SER A 157 -8.35 -4.18 21.03
CA SER A 157 -8.86 -4.46 19.68
C SER A 157 -8.28 -3.49 18.64
N PHE A 158 -7.01 -3.67 18.27
CA PHE A 158 -6.32 -2.79 17.31
C PHE A 158 -7.02 -2.70 15.98
N HIS A 159 -7.51 -3.83 15.47
CA HIS A 159 -8.16 -3.88 14.19
C HIS A 159 -9.42 -2.99 14.18
N SER A 160 -10.22 -3.03 15.25
CA SER A 160 -11.40 -2.17 15.39
C SER A 160 -11.02 -0.68 15.51
N PHE A 161 -9.96 -0.38 16.26
CA PHE A 161 -9.46 0.97 16.43
C PHE A 161 -8.88 1.54 15.11
N ALA A 162 -8.05 0.78 14.40
CA ALA A 162 -7.50 1.14 13.11
C ALA A 162 -8.59 1.32 12.05
N SER A 163 -9.58 0.41 12.01
CA SER A 163 -10.75 0.57 11.14
C SER A 163 -11.55 1.83 11.47
N SER A 164 -11.76 2.14 12.75
CA SER A 164 -12.41 3.38 13.18
C SER A 164 -11.66 4.64 12.73
N LEU A 165 -10.32 4.60 12.71
CA LEU A 165 -9.49 5.69 12.17
C LEU A 165 -9.61 5.78 10.65
N ARG A 166 -9.58 4.64 9.94
CA ARG A 166 -9.75 4.59 8.48
C ARG A 166 -11.10 5.15 8.03
N GLU A 167 -12.17 4.83 8.75
CA GLU A 167 -13.51 5.39 8.51
C GLU A 167 -13.59 6.89 8.76
N LEU A 168 -12.86 7.39 9.77
CA LEU A 168 -12.84 8.81 10.12
C LEU A 168 -12.03 9.66 9.14
N PHE A 169 -11.00 9.07 8.54
CA PHE A 169 -10.03 9.72 7.68
C PHE A 169 -9.95 9.00 6.33
N PRO A 170 -11.08 8.87 5.60
CA PRO A 170 -11.06 8.19 4.32
C PRO A 170 -10.14 8.95 3.35
N VAL A 171 -9.43 8.21 2.51
CA VAL A 171 -8.67 8.78 1.40
C VAL A 171 -9.67 9.41 0.43
N LYS A 172 -9.72 10.74 0.36
CA LYS A 172 -10.70 11.47 -0.47
C LYS A 172 -10.25 11.56 -1.91
N HIS A 173 -8.94 11.64 -2.10
CA HIS A 173 -8.31 11.79 -3.39
C HIS A 173 -7.56 10.49 -3.71
N GLU A 174 -7.88 9.85 -4.83
CA GLU A 174 -6.95 8.86 -5.37
C GLU A 174 -5.59 9.58 -5.48
N PRO A 175 -4.52 9.02 -4.89
CA PRO A 175 -3.28 9.76 -4.79
C PRO A 175 -2.79 10.06 -6.21
N THR A 176 -2.88 11.33 -6.61
CA THR A 176 -2.57 11.75 -7.98
C THR A 176 -1.16 11.37 -8.36
N PHE A 177 -0.25 11.30 -7.38
CA PHE A 177 1.12 10.83 -7.56
C PHE A 177 1.23 9.40 -8.12
N LEU A 178 0.22 8.55 -7.92
CA LEU A 178 0.19 7.21 -8.54
C LEU A 178 0.08 7.33 -10.07
N TYR A 179 -0.76 8.25 -10.54
CA TYR A 179 -0.89 8.56 -11.96
C TYR A 179 0.27 9.41 -12.47
N ASP A 180 0.80 10.31 -11.64
CA ASP A 180 1.91 11.18 -12.01
C ASP A 180 3.20 10.39 -12.22
N SER A 181 3.38 9.22 -11.59
CA SER A 181 4.56 8.39 -11.87
C SER A 181 4.59 7.89 -13.33
N PHE A 182 3.43 7.52 -13.88
CA PHE A 182 3.27 7.14 -15.28
C PHE A 182 3.37 8.37 -16.20
N GLN A 183 2.70 9.47 -15.84
CA GLN A 183 2.81 10.72 -16.60
C GLN A 183 4.22 11.30 -16.58
N TRP A 184 4.96 11.14 -15.48
CA TRP A 184 6.34 11.61 -15.35
C TRP A 184 7.27 10.85 -16.28
N ILE A 185 7.11 9.54 -16.42
CA ILE A 185 7.86 8.78 -17.43
C ILE A 185 7.52 9.31 -18.81
N GLN A 186 6.23 9.49 -19.09
CA GLN A 186 5.79 9.96 -20.41
C GLN A 186 6.30 11.37 -20.71
N GLN A 187 6.29 12.28 -19.73
CA GLN A 187 6.84 13.63 -19.84
C GLN A 187 8.37 13.62 -19.97
N SER A 188 9.07 12.74 -19.25
CA SER A 188 10.52 12.56 -19.41
C SER A 188 10.86 12.05 -20.80
N LEU A 189 9.99 11.20 -21.37
CA LEU A 189 10.09 10.69 -22.73
C LEU A 189 9.87 11.79 -23.75
N ASP A 190 8.81 12.57 -23.61
CA ASP A 190 8.49 13.71 -24.47
C ASP A 190 9.62 14.77 -24.41
N TYR A 191 10.16 15.05 -23.22
CA TYR A 191 11.30 15.95 -23.06
C TYR A 191 12.57 15.45 -23.76
N CYS A 192 12.91 14.16 -23.63
CA CYS A 192 14.07 13.59 -24.34
C CYS A 192 13.91 13.64 -25.86
N LEU A 193 12.68 13.42 -26.36
CA LEU A 193 12.34 13.54 -27.78
C LEU A 193 12.47 14.99 -28.27
N ASP A 194 11.95 15.95 -27.51
CA ASP A 194 11.98 17.39 -27.84
C ASP A 194 13.39 18.00 -27.73
N ALA A 195 14.19 17.57 -26.76
CA ALA A 195 15.57 18.00 -26.57
C ALA A 195 16.52 17.46 -27.65
N GLY A 196 16.03 16.64 -28.58
CA GLY A 196 16.83 16.08 -29.66
C GLY A 196 17.95 15.16 -29.17
N ILE A 197 17.79 14.55 -27.98
CA ILE A 197 18.69 13.53 -27.44
C ILE A 197 18.44 12.24 -28.23
N ARG A 198 18.94 12.23 -29.47
CA ARG A 198 18.71 11.21 -30.52
C ARG A 198 19.74 10.09 -30.49
N SER A 199 20.13 9.62 -29.32
CA SER A 199 20.75 8.29 -29.29
C SER A 199 19.64 7.29 -29.55
N ALA A 200 19.69 6.57 -30.68
CA ALA A 200 18.71 5.53 -31.00
C ALA A 200 18.57 4.47 -29.88
N LYS A 201 19.62 4.33 -29.05
CA LYS A 201 19.60 3.47 -27.86
C LYS A 201 18.67 4.00 -26.77
N ASP A 202 18.57 5.31 -26.60
CA ASP A 202 17.81 5.92 -25.51
C ASP A 202 16.30 5.83 -25.81
N GLU A 203 15.91 6.00 -27.06
CA GLU A 203 14.53 5.82 -27.52
C GLU A 203 14.05 4.36 -27.35
N GLU A 204 14.91 3.39 -27.66
CA GLU A 204 14.61 1.96 -27.48
C GLU A 204 14.50 1.60 -25.99
N THR A 205 15.41 2.10 -25.15
CA THR A 205 15.33 1.92 -23.68
C THR A 205 14.04 2.51 -23.11
N LEU A 206 13.66 3.71 -23.52
CA LEU A 206 12.43 4.39 -23.08
C LEU A 206 11.17 3.65 -23.53
N LYS A 207 11.10 3.18 -24.79
CA LYS A 207 10.00 2.32 -25.27
C LYS A 207 9.92 1.02 -24.46
N ASN A 208 11.05 0.41 -24.15
CA ASN A 208 11.09 -0.79 -23.31
C ASN A 208 10.57 -0.52 -21.90
N LEU A 209 10.88 0.63 -21.29
CA LEU A 209 10.36 1.00 -19.97
C LEU A 209 8.84 1.24 -19.98
N LEU A 210 8.31 1.99 -20.95
CA LEU A 210 6.86 2.16 -21.09
C LEU A 210 6.13 0.84 -21.31
N THR A 211 6.76 -0.07 -22.07
CA THR A 211 6.22 -1.41 -22.31
C THR A 211 6.26 -2.24 -21.03
N LEU A 212 7.34 -2.11 -20.25
CA LEU A 212 7.50 -2.80 -18.97
C LEU A 212 6.36 -2.49 -18.01
N GLU A 213 6.05 -1.21 -17.82
CA GLU A 213 4.98 -0.80 -16.88
C GLU A 213 3.59 -1.22 -17.31
N LYS A 214 3.35 -1.29 -18.62
CA LYS A 214 2.08 -1.81 -19.15
C LYS A 214 1.94 -3.31 -18.97
N LEU A 215 3.06 -4.02 -18.92
CA LEU A 215 3.07 -5.49 -18.87
C LEU A 215 3.23 -6.02 -17.45
N ILE A 216 3.97 -5.35 -16.58
CA ILE A 216 4.33 -5.85 -15.25
C ILE A 216 3.75 -4.92 -14.19
N ASP A 217 2.99 -5.51 -13.29
CA ASP A 217 2.47 -4.81 -12.13
C ASP A 217 3.59 -4.64 -11.10
N THR A 218 4.23 -3.48 -11.17
CA THR A 218 5.24 -3.03 -10.21
C THR A 218 4.60 -2.30 -9.02
N TYR A 219 3.33 -1.88 -9.12
CA TYR A 219 2.62 -1.15 -8.08
C TYR A 219 2.16 -2.04 -6.94
N SER A 220 1.78 -3.28 -7.22
CA SER A 220 1.34 -4.20 -6.17
C SER A 220 2.38 -4.45 -5.09
N SER A 221 3.66 -4.34 -5.42
CA SER A 221 4.74 -4.41 -4.42
C SER A 221 4.71 -3.29 -3.38
N ALA A 222 4.16 -2.14 -3.76
CA ALA A 222 4.08 -0.95 -2.94
C ALA A 222 2.72 -0.78 -2.27
N GLU A 223 1.79 -1.75 -2.41
CA GLU A 223 0.46 -1.74 -1.76
C GLU A 223 0.58 -1.56 -0.24
N SER A 224 1.61 -2.11 0.39
CA SER A 224 1.92 -1.95 1.81
C SER A 224 2.39 -0.55 2.22
N PHE A 225 2.62 0.36 1.26
CA PHE A 225 3.00 1.74 1.51
C PHE A 225 1.97 2.75 0.97
N LEU A 226 0.94 2.26 0.26
CA LEU A 226 -0.10 3.11 -0.29
C LEU A 226 -0.91 3.76 0.83
N PRO A 227 -1.27 5.05 0.72
CA PRO A 227 -2.07 5.69 1.74
C PRO A 227 -3.42 4.99 1.85
N ASN A 228 -3.81 4.67 3.08
CA ASN A 228 -5.12 4.13 3.41
C ASN A 228 -5.93 5.09 4.29
N VAL A 229 -5.32 6.19 4.75
CA VAL A 229 -6.00 7.31 5.42
C VAL A 229 -5.45 8.66 4.96
N GLU A 230 -6.27 9.70 5.04
CA GLU A 230 -5.89 11.08 4.71
C GLU A 230 -6.22 12.04 5.86
N VAL A 231 -5.19 12.66 6.43
CA VAL A 231 -5.32 13.52 7.62
C VAL A 231 -4.84 14.92 7.28
N GLY A 232 -5.78 15.87 7.19
CA GLY A 232 -5.46 17.27 6.86
C GLY A 232 -4.81 17.44 5.48
N GLY A 233 -5.19 16.61 4.50
CA GLY A 233 -4.60 16.61 3.15
C GLY A 233 -3.29 15.82 3.03
N PHE A 234 -2.77 15.26 4.13
CA PHE A 234 -1.56 14.44 4.09
C PHE A 234 -1.90 12.95 3.89
N PRO A 235 -1.25 12.28 2.92
CA PRO A 235 -1.40 10.85 2.73
C PRO A 235 -0.67 10.07 3.83
N VAL A 236 -1.39 9.14 4.46
CA VAL A 236 -0.87 8.31 5.54
C VAL A 236 -1.19 6.85 5.25
N HIS A 237 -0.19 5.99 5.41
CA HIS A 237 -0.38 4.56 5.52
C HIS A 237 -0.42 4.19 7.00
N LEU A 238 -1.59 3.76 7.46
CA LEU A 238 -1.85 3.31 8.82
C LEU A 238 -1.85 1.78 8.87
N GLU A 239 -0.78 1.22 9.42
CA GLU A 239 -0.59 -0.23 9.59
C GLU A 239 -0.84 -0.62 11.04
N ASP A 240 -1.67 -1.64 11.28
CA ASP A 240 -1.83 -2.24 12.60
C ASP A 240 -1.03 -3.53 12.70
N LEU A 241 -0.06 -3.58 13.62
CA LEU A 241 0.82 -4.71 13.84
C LEU A 241 0.72 -5.22 15.27
N SER A 242 0.67 -6.54 15.44
CA SER A 242 0.91 -7.14 16.75
C SER A 242 2.35 -6.85 17.21
N ILE A 243 2.59 -6.92 18.52
CA ILE A 243 3.94 -6.74 19.09
C ILE A 243 4.95 -7.66 18.38
N TRP A 244 4.58 -8.92 18.12
CA TRP A 244 5.49 -9.88 17.50
C TRP A 244 5.83 -9.53 16.05
N GLU A 245 4.84 -9.09 15.26
CA GLU A 245 5.06 -8.65 13.88
C GLU A 245 5.94 -7.41 13.83
N LEU A 246 5.69 -6.42 14.71
CA LEU A 246 6.56 -5.25 14.82
C LEU A 246 8.00 -5.64 15.15
N LEU A 247 8.20 -6.51 16.15
CA LEU A 247 9.54 -6.96 16.54
C LEU A 247 10.22 -7.78 15.44
N TYR A 248 9.45 -8.57 14.69
CA TYR A 248 9.96 -9.29 13.53
C TYR A 248 10.43 -8.31 12.45
N ASN A 249 9.60 -7.34 12.07
CA ASN A 249 9.92 -6.31 11.08
C ASN A 249 11.18 -5.52 11.49
N LEU A 250 11.25 -5.10 12.76
CA LEU A 250 12.40 -4.40 13.32
C LEU A 250 13.70 -5.23 13.33
N ARG A 251 13.59 -6.56 13.50
CA ARG A 251 14.76 -7.46 13.50
C ARG A 251 15.25 -7.77 12.09
N CYS A 252 14.34 -7.92 11.15
CA CYS A 252 14.68 -8.23 9.77
C CYS A 252 15.40 -7.09 9.06
N GLN A 253 15.44 -5.89 9.65
CA GLN A 253 16.01 -4.68 9.03
C GLN A 253 15.48 -4.46 7.61
N THR A 254 14.27 -4.95 7.31
CA THR A 254 13.57 -4.53 6.11
C THR A 254 13.44 -3.02 6.28
N ASN A 255 13.98 -2.27 5.32
CA ASN A 255 14.14 -0.81 5.39
C ASN A 255 12.79 -0.05 5.42
N ASN A 256 11.72 -0.66 5.92
CA ASN A 256 10.36 -0.14 6.03
C ASN A 256 10.29 0.77 7.26
N GLY A 257 11.16 1.79 7.28
CA GLY A 257 11.15 2.81 8.33
C GLY A 257 9.76 3.40 8.48
N PHE A 258 9.31 3.53 9.72
CA PHE A 258 8.08 4.22 10.08
C PHE A 258 8.41 5.62 10.61
N ASP A 259 7.47 6.53 10.45
CA ASP A 259 7.62 7.93 10.88
C ASP A 259 7.15 8.13 12.31
N VAL A 260 6.05 7.47 12.67
CA VAL A 260 5.45 7.53 14.01
C VAL A 260 4.97 6.14 14.41
N LEU A 261 5.27 5.79 15.66
CA LEU A 261 4.77 4.58 16.30
C LEU A 261 3.80 4.95 17.41
N VAL A 262 2.56 4.48 17.31
CA VAL A 262 1.54 4.65 18.35
C VAL A 262 1.46 3.36 19.15
N LEU A 263 1.86 3.45 20.42
CA LEU A 263 1.80 2.36 21.38
C LEU A 263 0.50 2.46 22.16
N CYS A 264 -0.40 1.50 21.97
CA CYS A 264 -1.68 1.49 22.65
C CYS A 264 -1.73 0.48 23.81
N CYS A 265 -2.44 0.86 24.87
CA CYS A 265 -2.83 -0.05 25.94
C CYS A 265 -4.29 0.19 26.33
N ASP A 266 -4.90 -0.80 26.97
CA ASP A 266 -6.24 -0.70 27.55
C ASP A 266 -6.13 -0.18 28.99
N ALA A 267 -6.85 0.91 29.31
CA ALA A 267 -6.91 1.51 30.63
C ALA A 267 -7.44 0.55 31.71
N LEU A 268 -8.27 -0.42 31.31
CA LEU A 268 -8.90 -1.39 32.21
C LEU A 268 -8.04 -2.63 32.49
N SER A 269 -6.90 -2.76 31.79
CA SER A 269 -5.98 -3.88 31.92
C SER A 269 -4.58 -3.42 32.36
N LYS A 270 -4.25 -3.64 33.63
CA LYS A 270 -2.89 -3.46 34.18
C LYS A 270 -1.84 -4.22 33.37
N ARG A 271 -2.16 -5.43 32.94
CA ARG A 271 -1.28 -6.24 32.09
C ARG A 271 -0.99 -5.54 30.77
N SER A 272 -2.01 -4.98 30.13
CA SER A 272 -1.87 -4.24 28.87
C SER A 272 -0.90 -3.07 29.01
N PHE A 273 -0.99 -2.34 30.12
CA PHE A 273 -0.07 -1.25 30.42
C PHE A 273 1.37 -1.74 30.69
N GLU A 274 1.56 -2.84 31.43
CA GLU A 274 2.88 -3.44 31.66
C GLU A 274 3.55 -3.93 30.35
N GLU A 275 2.75 -4.49 29.44
CA GLU A 275 3.20 -4.87 28.09
C GLU A 275 3.64 -3.66 27.28
N LEU A 276 2.89 -2.54 27.35
CA LEU A 276 3.27 -1.27 26.72
C LEU A 276 4.60 -0.73 27.28
N LEU A 277 4.79 -0.71 28.60
CA LEU A 277 6.03 -0.25 29.22
C LEU A 277 7.23 -1.10 28.79
N SER A 278 7.04 -2.42 28.77
CA SER A 278 8.08 -3.37 28.34
C SER A 278 8.46 -3.19 26.87
N LEU A 279 7.46 -2.97 26.01
CA LEU A 279 7.67 -2.70 24.59
C LEU A 279 8.37 -1.36 24.36
N ASP A 280 7.91 -0.28 25.00
CA ASP A 280 8.54 1.04 24.90
C ASP A 280 10.00 1.00 25.36
N GLU A 281 10.29 0.31 26.46
CA GLU A 281 11.65 0.09 26.94
C GLU A 281 12.54 -0.61 25.91
N LEU A 282 12.03 -1.65 25.29
CA LEU A 282 12.75 -2.41 24.29
C LEU A 282 12.97 -1.59 23.00
N LEU A 283 11.98 -0.80 22.58
CA LEU A 283 12.09 0.09 21.42
C LEU A 283 13.13 1.19 21.66
N ARG A 284 13.06 1.89 22.79
CA ARG A 284 13.98 3.00 23.11
C ARG A 284 15.41 2.54 23.36
N LYS A 285 15.62 1.30 23.82
CA LYS A 285 16.96 0.77 24.12
C LYS A 285 17.62 0.03 22.96
N ARG A 286 16.85 -0.61 22.08
CA ARG A 286 17.41 -1.56 21.09
C ARG A 286 17.03 -1.27 19.65
N TYR A 287 15.74 -1.17 19.36
CA TYR A 287 15.28 -1.25 17.97
C TYR A 287 15.05 0.09 17.29
N ALA A 288 14.54 1.08 18.02
CA ALA A 288 14.14 2.36 17.45
C ALA A 288 14.35 3.52 18.44
N PRO A 289 15.60 3.75 18.91
CA PRO A 289 15.89 4.75 19.94
C PRO A 289 15.50 6.18 19.54
N HIS A 290 15.46 6.47 18.24
CA HIS A 290 15.16 7.80 17.69
C HIS A 290 13.77 7.91 17.08
N ALA A 291 13.00 6.83 17.01
CA ALA A 291 11.67 6.90 16.44
C ALA A 291 10.72 7.68 17.36
N THR A 292 9.86 8.49 16.74
CA THR A 292 8.76 9.16 17.43
C THR A 292 7.77 8.11 17.95
N ARG A 293 7.50 8.17 19.25
CA ARG A 293 6.55 7.27 19.92
C ARG A 293 5.45 8.11 20.55
N ILE A 294 4.19 7.69 20.41
CA ILE A 294 3.03 8.27 21.07
C ILE A 294 2.37 7.17 21.91
N TRP A 295 1.99 7.48 23.15
CA TRP A 295 1.20 6.56 23.97
C TRP A 295 -0.29 6.86 23.82
N ALA A 296 -1.08 5.83 23.56
CA ALA A 296 -2.53 5.92 23.40
C ALA A 296 -3.24 4.96 24.37
N VAL A 297 -3.79 5.50 25.44
CA VAL A 297 -4.53 4.74 26.46
C VAL A 297 -6.00 4.69 26.04
N LEU A 298 -6.46 3.51 25.64
CA LEU A 298 -7.82 3.25 25.15
C LEU A 298 -8.77 2.86 26.28
N GLY A 299 -10.08 2.99 26.07
CA GLY A 299 -11.08 2.60 27.07
C GLY A 299 -11.05 3.48 28.33
N TYR A 300 -10.47 4.68 28.25
CA TYR A 300 -10.24 5.47 29.46
C TYR A 300 -11.54 6.10 29.98
N ASP A 301 -11.99 5.64 31.14
CA ASP A 301 -13.14 6.19 31.88
C ASP A 301 -12.82 6.19 33.37
N ASP A 302 -12.69 7.38 33.95
CA ASP A 302 -12.30 7.57 35.36
C ASP A 302 -13.21 6.79 36.33
N VAL A 303 -14.50 6.67 36.02
CA VAL A 303 -15.47 5.96 36.86
C VAL A 303 -15.25 4.45 36.77
N GLN A 304 -15.08 3.92 35.56
CA GLN A 304 -14.87 2.48 35.36
C GLN A 304 -13.53 2.03 35.93
N ILE A 305 -12.48 2.84 35.77
CA ILE A 305 -11.15 2.56 36.29
C ILE A 305 -11.18 2.49 37.81
N ALA A 306 -11.88 3.41 38.50
CA ALA A 306 -12.00 3.40 39.96
C ALA A 306 -12.69 2.15 40.50
N HIS A 307 -13.55 1.50 39.71
CA HIS A 307 -14.26 0.27 40.08
C HIS A 307 -13.56 -1.01 39.63
N SER A 308 -12.60 -0.94 38.71
CA SER A 308 -11.86 -2.09 38.21
C SER A 308 -10.65 -2.37 39.09
N SER A 309 -10.53 -3.60 39.60
CA SER A 309 -9.31 -4.04 40.32
C SER A 309 -8.06 -4.07 39.44
N ASN A 310 -8.25 -4.09 38.13
CA ASN A 310 -7.19 -4.17 37.13
C ASN A 310 -7.02 -2.84 36.36
N GLY A 311 -7.86 -1.84 36.63
CA GLY A 311 -7.74 -0.54 36.01
C GLY A 311 -6.44 0.15 36.40
N VAL A 312 -5.86 0.90 35.47
CA VAL A 312 -4.65 1.68 35.72
C VAL A 312 -5.04 3.15 35.85
N PRO A 313 -4.96 3.74 37.05
CA PRO A 313 -5.25 5.17 37.24
C PRO A 313 -4.30 6.03 36.42
N ARG A 314 -4.79 7.19 35.97
CA ARG A 314 -4.01 8.16 35.19
C ARG A 314 -2.74 8.61 35.92
N GLU A 315 -2.79 8.77 37.23
CA GLU A 315 -1.63 9.19 38.04
C GLU A 315 -0.50 8.17 37.95
N VAL A 316 -0.83 6.88 37.84
CA VAL A 316 0.16 5.80 37.67
C VAL A 316 0.81 5.92 36.29
N ILE A 317 0.01 6.12 35.23
CA ILE A 317 0.49 6.24 33.85
C ILE A 317 1.40 7.47 33.69
N GLU A 318 0.97 8.62 34.20
CA GLU A 318 1.75 9.86 34.17
C GLU A 318 3.03 9.76 35.02
N SER A 319 2.97 9.09 36.17
CA SER A 319 4.15 8.81 37.01
C SER A 319 5.19 7.96 36.26
N GLU A 320 4.77 6.90 35.56
CA GLU A 320 5.70 6.07 34.77
C GLU A 320 6.30 6.88 33.60
N LEU A 321 5.51 7.73 32.94
CA LEU A 321 6.03 8.63 31.90
C LEU A 321 7.12 9.56 32.43
N VAL A 322 6.95 10.11 33.63
CA VAL A 322 7.93 10.98 34.29
C VAL A 322 9.23 10.23 34.62
N ARG A 323 9.15 8.93 34.97
CA ARG A 323 10.33 8.08 35.25
C ARG A 323 11.20 7.84 34.02
N ILE A 324 10.64 7.91 32.81
CA ILE A 324 11.41 7.80 31.58
C ILE A 324 12.27 9.08 31.41
N PRO A 325 13.58 8.97 31.08
CA PRO A 325 14.43 10.15 30.86
C PRO A 325 13.85 11.07 29.80
N ALA A 326 13.87 12.40 30.02
CA ALA A 326 13.18 13.37 29.16
C ALA A 326 13.51 13.24 27.66
N LYS A 327 14.76 12.89 27.30
CA LYS A 327 15.20 12.69 25.90
C LYS A 327 14.68 11.39 25.26
N GLN A 328 14.18 10.46 26.06
CA GLN A 328 13.67 9.16 25.65
C GLN A 328 12.16 9.03 25.88
N ARG A 329 11.49 10.07 26.39
CA ARG A 329 10.04 10.02 26.60
C ARG A 329 9.32 9.88 25.25
N PRO A 330 8.19 9.19 25.22
CA PRO A 330 7.18 9.37 24.17
C PRO A 330 6.92 10.85 23.94
N SER A 331 6.69 11.21 22.70
CA SER A 331 6.44 12.59 22.29
C SER A 331 5.13 13.13 22.85
N ASP A 332 4.11 12.27 22.98
CA ASP A 332 2.79 12.60 23.52
C ASP A 332 2.12 11.41 24.21
N LEU A 333 1.09 11.71 25.00
CA LEU A 333 0.23 10.77 25.73
C LEU A 333 -1.24 11.17 25.55
N PHE A 334 -2.07 10.23 25.08
CA PHE A 334 -3.51 10.42 24.88
C PHE A 334 -4.32 9.44 25.74
N PHE A 335 -5.42 9.95 26.29
CA PHE A 335 -6.45 9.16 26.98
C PHE A 335 -7.72 9.16 26.13
N LEU A 336 -7.96 8.08 25.41
CA LEU A 336 -9.05 7.93 24.46
C LEU A 336 -10.24 7.28 25.15
N ARG A 337 -11.33 8.04 25.28
CA ARG A 337 -12.62 7.52 25.76
C ARG A 337 -13.42 6.95 24.59
N GLU A 338 -13.92 5.72 24.72
CA GLU A 338 -14.72 5.06 23.67
C GLU A 338 -16.00 5.84 23.34
N ASN A 339 -16.66 6.39 24.36
CA ASN A 339 -17.92 7.11 24.22
C ASN A 339 -17.76 8.63 24.01
N ALA A 340 -16.56 9.10 23.64
CA ALA A 340 -16.37 10.52 23.38
C ALA A 340 -17.22 10.97 22.17
N LEU A 341 -18.05 11.99 22.38
CA LEU A 341 -18.84 12.61 21.32
C LEU A 341 -17.93 12.99 20.13
N PHE A 342 -18.39 12.65 18.93
CA PHE A 342 -17.74 12.98 17.65
C PHE A 342 -16.33 12.41 17.45
N LYS A 343 -15.95 11.37 18.20
CA LYS A 343 -14.61 10.76 18.15
C LYS A 343 -13.49 11.83 18.24
N PHE A 344 -13.69 12.89 19.03
CA PHE A 344 -12.78 14.03 19.15
C PHE A 344 -11.32 13.62 19.39
N TRP A 345 -11.08 12.69 20.32
CA TRP A 345 -9.73 12.22 20.65
C TRP A 345 -9.03 11.48 19.51
N HIS A 346 -9.78 10.84 18.60
CA HIS A 346 -9.18 10.22 17.41
C HIS A 346 -8.65 11.29 16.45
N ARG A 347 -9.36 12.43 16.35
CA ARG A 347 -8.93 13.58 15.55
C ARG A 347 -7.70 14.25 16.13
N GLU A 348 -7.69 14.45 17.44
CA GLU A 348 -6.53 15.01 18.12
C GLU A 348 -5.31 14.09 17.97
N LEU A 349 -5.47 12.78 18.20
CA LEU A 349 -4.39 11.80 18.02
C LEU A 349 -3.82 11.88 16.60
N MET A 350 -4.65 11.80 15.56
CA MET A 350 -4.16 11.82 14.17
C MET A 350 -3.54 13.16 13.78
N SER A 351 -4.05 14.28 14.30
CA SER A 351 -3.43 15.59 14.12
C SER A 351 -2.01 15.61 14.68
N GLN A 352 -1.80 15.02 15.86
CA GLN A 352 -0.51 14.98 16.53
C GLN A 352 0.44 13.97 15.87
N VAL A 353 -0.07 12.84 15.38
CA VAL A 353 0.67 11.91 14.51
C VAL A 353 1.23 12.65 13.31
N ILE A 354 0.41 13.41 12.57
CA ILE A 354 0.88 14.20 11.42
C ILE A 354 1.90 15.26 11.85
N HIS A 355 1.66 15.97 12.94
CA HIS A 355 2.58 16.99 13.45
C HIS A 355 3.98 16.41 13.69
N HIS A 356 4.08 15.26 14.35
CA HIS A 356 5.37 14.61 14.58
C HIS A 356 5.96 14.00 13.31
N ALA A 357 5.14 13.43 12.44
CA ALA A 357 5.59 12.87 11.17
C ALA A 357 6.22 13.97 10.29
N GLN A 358 5.59 15.15 10.23
CA GLN A 358 6.10 16.34 9.51
C GLN A 358 7.43 16.86 10.07
N LYS A 359 7.58 16.84 11.40
CA LYS A 359 8.83 17.23 12.06
C LYS A 359 9.98 16.30 11.68
N HIS A 360 9.69 15.01 11.49
CA HIS A 360 10.68 14.02 11.07
C HIS A 360 10.94 14.07 9.54
N ARG A 361 9.88 14.22 8.75
CA ARG A 361 9.92 14.28 7.28
C ARG A 361 9.06 15.43 6.79
N GLN A 362 9.67 16.38 6.10
CA GLN A 362 8.97 17.54 5.55
C GLN A 362 8.28 17.19 4.23
N LEU A 363 7.21 16.38 4.27
CA LEU A 363 6.42 16.12 3.06
C LEU A 363 5.61 17.36 2.70
N VAL A 364 5.72 17.77 1.43
CA VAL A 364 4.94 18.88 0.89
C VAL A 364 3.51 18.39 0.61
N MET A 365 2.51 19.20 0.94
CA MET A 365 1.13 18.92 0.57
C MET A 365 0.98 18.83 -0.95
N VAL A 366 0.20 17.86 -1.41
CA VAL A 366 -0.01 17.57 -2.85
C VAL A 366 -0.95 18.59 -3.53
N ASP A 367 -1.46 19.58 -2.79
CA ASP A 367 -2.45 20.54 -3.30
C ASP A 367 -1.96 21.39 -4.50
N ASN A 368 -0.65 21.46 -4.74
CA ASN A 368 -0.07 22.10 -5.92
C ASN A 368 0.59 21.07 -6.84
N THR A 369 -0.16 20.55 -7.82
CA THR A 369 0.36 19.74 -8.93
C THR A 369 1.52 20.41 -9.69
N GLU A 370 1.66 21.74 -9.61
CA GLU A 370 2.78 22.46 -10.21
C GLU A 370 4.12 22.27 -9.48
N ASP A 371 4.11 21.99 -8.18
CA ASP A 371 5.35 21.87 -7.38
C ASP A 371 5.97 20.47 -7.50
N ILE A 372 5.15 19.43 -7.69
CA ILE A 372 5.60 18.05 -7.95
C ILE A 372 6.46 17.99 -9.22
N LYS A 373 6.05 18.72 -10.27
CA LYS A 373 6.79 18.78 -11.56
C LYS A 373 8.20 19.35 -11.40
N LYS A 374 8.41 20.29 -10.45
CA LYS A 374 9.72 20.93 -10.24
C LYS A 374 10.69 20.04 -9.45
N GLN A 375 10.20 19.22 -8.52
CA GLN A 375 11.07 18.39 -7.66
C GLN A 375 11.56 17.12 -8.37
N GLY A 376 10.75 16.51 -9.25
CA GLY A 376 11.13 15.29 -9.98
C GLY A 376 12.26 15.46 -11.00
N LEU A 377 12.54 16.69 -11.44
CA LEU A 377 13.58 16.97 -12.45
C LEU A 377 15.01 17.03 -11.88
N CYS A 378 15.18 17.16 -10.55
CA CYS A 378 16.47 17.53 -9.98
C CYS A 378 17.23 16.39 -9.28
N SER A 379 16.64 15.21 -9.08
CA SER A 379 17.23 14.12 -8.28
C SER A 379 17.75 12.91 -9.07
N CYS A 380 17.61 12.89 -10.40
CA CYS A 380 17.98 11.74 -11.25
C CYS A 380 18.97 12.09 -12.38
N MET A 381 19.53 13.29 -12.38
CA MET A 381 20.79 13.61 -13.08
C MET A 381 21.93 13.56 -12.06
#